data_AF-A0A3D2SJG0-F1
#
_entry.id   AF-A0A3D2SJG0-F1
#
_cell.length_a   1.000
_cell.length_b   1.000
_cell.length_c   1.000
_cell.angle_alpha   90.00
_cell.angle_beta   90.00
_cell.angle_gamma   90.00
#
_symmetry.space_group_name_H-M   'P 1'
#
loop_
_entity.id
_entity.type
_entity.pdbx_description
1 polymer ?
#
loop_
_entity_poly.entity_id
_entity_poly.type
_entity_poly.pdbx_seq_one_letter_code
_entity_poly.pdbx_strand_id
1 'polypeptide(L)' 'MHIIVLGAGVIGTTSAYYLKQAGHEVTVIDRQPGVALETSFANAGQISP' A
#
# COMPACT_ATOMS: atom_id res chain seq x y z
N MET A 1 -0.32 5.48 -17.56
CA MET A 1 0.75 6.19 -16.83
C MET A 1 1.49 5.19 -15.97
N HIS A 2 2.77 5.42 -15.68
CA HIS A 2 3.53 4.65 -14.69
C HIS A 2 3.56 5.44 -13.38
N ILE A 3 3.16 4.79 -12.28
CA ILE A 3 2.97 5.42 -10.98
C ILE A 3 3.79 4.65 -9.94
N ILE A 4 4.54 5.40 -9.12
CA ILE A 4 5.30 4.84 -8.01
C ILE A 4 4.53 5.11 -6.72
N VAL A 5 4.27 4.06 -5.95
CA VAL A 5 3.71 4.14 -4.60
C VAL A 5 4.82 3.84 -3.59
N LEU A 6 5.09 4.80 -2.71
CA LEU A 6 6.07 4.66 -1.64
C LEU A 6 5.36 4.20 -0.36
N GLY A 7 5.67 2.98 0.09
CA GLY A 7 5.08 2.31 1.24
C GLY A 7 4.08 1.22 0.85
N ALA A 8 4.26 0.04 1.43
CA ALA A 8 3.43 -1.16 1.31
C ALA A 8 2.65 -1.45 2.61
N GLY A 9 2.27 -0.40 3.35
CA GLY A 9 1.22 -0.45 4.36
C GLY A 9 -0.18 -0.49 3.73
N VAL A 10 -1.23 -0.61 4.56
CA VAL A 10 -2.62 -0.81 4.12
C VAL A 10 -3.11 0.23 3.10
N ILE A 11 -2.75 1.50 3.27
CA ILE A 11 -3.15 2.56 2.35
C ILE A 11 -2.38 2.47 1.02
N GLY A 12 -1.07 2.19 1.08
CA GLY A 12 -0.23 2.07 -0.10
C GLY A 12 -0.64 0.91 -1.00
N THR A 13 -0.86 -0.27 -0.41
CA THR A 13 -1.32 -1.47 -1.15
C THR A 13 -2.71 -1.29 -1.74
N THR A 14 -3.64 -0.69 -0.98
CA THR A 14 -5.01 -0.40 -1.48
C THR A 14 -4.99 0.62 -2.62
N SER A 15 -4.16 1.66 -2.51
CA SER A 15 -3.99 2.66 -3.57
C SER A 15 -3.42 2.01 -4.83
N ALA A 16 -2.36 1.21 -4.69
CA ALA A 16 -1.74 0.49 -5.80
C ALA A 16 -2.72 -0.45 -6.51
N TYR A 17 -3.58 -1.15 -5.75
CA TYR A 17 -4.62 -2.01 -6.30
C TYR A 17 -5.59 -1.23 -7.20
N TYR A 18 -6.16 -0.12 -6.72
CA TYR A 18 -7.12 0.65 -7.51
C TYR A 18 -6.46 1.37 -8.69
N LEU A 19 -5.22 1.86 -8.54
CA LEU A 19 -4.45 2.42 -9.66
C LEU A 19 -4.20 1.37 -10.74
N LYS A 20 -3.89 0.12 -10.35
CA LYS A 20 -3.72 -0.97 -11.30
C LYS A 20 -5.03 -1.31 -12.01
N GLN A 21 -6.16 -1.35 -11.28
CA GLN A 21 -7.48 -1.55 -11.88
C GLN A 21 -7.87 -0.44 -12.87
N ALA A 22 -7.46 0.80 -12.62
CA ALA A 22 -7.67 1.92 -13.52
C ALA A 22 -6.79 1.88 -14.79
N GLY A 23 -6.00 0.82 -14.99
CA GLY A 23 -5.16 0.64 -16.18
C GLY A 23 -3.79 1.32 -16.09
N HIS A 24 -3.34 1.68 -14.89
CA HIS A 24 -1.99 2.21 -14.70
C HIS A 24 -0.97 1.08 -14.47
N GLU A 25 0.26 1.33 -14.91
CA GLU A 25 1.40 0.55 -14.46
C GLU A 25 1.82 1.08 -13.09
N VAL A 26 2.01 0.19 -12.11
CA VAL A 26 2.28 0.58 -10.72
C VAL A 26 3.48 -0.18 -10.21
N THR A 27 4.43 0.55 -9.63
CA THR A 27 5.54 -0.01 -8.86
C THR A 27 5.38 0.41 -7.41
N VAL A 28 5.37 -0.56 -6.50
CA VAL A 28 5.34 -0.31 -5.05
C VAL A 28 6.75 -0.50 -4.52
N ILE A 29 7.24 0.46 -3.75
CA ILE A 29 8.55 0.41 -3.09
C ILE A 29 8.32 0.56 -1.59
N ASP A 30 8.81 -0.38 -0.80
CA ASP A 30 8.84 -0.29 0.66
C ASP A 30 10.30 -0.33 1.15
N ARG A 31 10.58 0.34 2.26
CA ARG A 31 11.89 0.30 2.93
C ARG A 31 12.07 -0.94 3.79
N GLN A 32 10.97 -1.53 4.23
CA GLN A 32 10.96 -2.73 5.06
C GLN A 32 11.15 -3.97 4.17
N PRO A 33 11.72 -5.06 4.71
CA PRO A 33 11.94 -6.30 3.95
C PRO A 33 10.64 -7.05 3.60
N GLY A 34 9.51 -6.61 4.13
CA GLY A 34 8.19 -7.20 3.89
C GLY A 34 7.08 -6.16 4.00
N VAL A 35 5.89 -6.54 3.55
CA VAL A 35 4.71 -5.66 3.55
C VAL A 35 4.17 -5.46 4.96
N ALA A 36 3.54 -4.30 5.18
CA ALA A 36 2.81 -3.98 6.40
C ALA A 36 3.60 -4.06 7.72
N LEU A 37 4.94 -4.14 7.74
CA LEU A 37 5.76 -4.37 8.94
C LEU A 37 5.84 -3.21 9.96
N GLU A 38 5.00 -2.18 9.82
CA GLU A 38 4.96 -1.02 10.72
C GLU A 38 3.54 -0.79 11.26
N THR A 39 3.00 0.43 11.18
CA THR A 39 1.67 0.78 11.72
C THR A 39 0.57 -0.19 11.26
N SER A 40 0.66 -0.71 10.04
CA SER A 40 -0.31 -1.67 9.50
C SER A 40 -0.21 -3.08 10.11
N PHE A 41 0.90 -3.46 10.75
CA PHE A 41 1.12 -4.80 11.31
C PHE A 41 0.23 -5.06 12.53
N ALA A 42 0.12 -4.05 13.40
CA ALA A 42 -0.41 -4.19 14.75
C ALA A 42 -1.50 -3.16 15.08
N ASN A 43 -2.23 -2.67 14.08
CA ASN A 43 -3.37 -1.75 14.30
C ASN A 43 -4.64 -2.45 14.81
N ALA A 44 -4.58 -3.77 15.07
CA ALA A 44 -5.70 -4.61 15.51
C ALA A 44 -6.95 -4.59 14.60
N GLY A 45 -6.82 -4.11 13.36
CA GLY A 45 -7.97 -3.87 12.48
C GLY A 45 -8.95 -2.85 13.05
N GLN A 46 -8.50 -1.94 13.93
CA GLN A 46 -9.35 -0.92 14.52
C GLN A 46 -9.88 0.02 13.45
N ILE A 47 -11.19 0.24 13.45
CA ILE A 47 -11.88 1.17 12.57
C ILE A 47 -12.53 2.24 13.44
N SER A 48 -12.16 3.50 13.24
CA SER A 48 -12.84 4.66 13.83
C SER A 48 -13.69 5.31 12.75
N PRO A 49 -15.02 5.38 12.93
CA PRO A 49 -15.90 6.21 12.11
C PRO A 49 -15.57 7.70 12.25
#